data_AF-A0A200H2T4-F1
#
_entry.id   AF-A0A200H2T4-F1
#
_cell.length_a   1.000
_cell.length_b   1.000
_cell.length_c   1.000
_cell.angle_alpha   90.00
_cell.angle_beta   90.00
_cell.angle_gamma   90.00
#
_symmetry.space_group_name_H-M   'P 1'
#
loop_
_entity.id
_entity.type
_entity.pdbx_description
1 polymer ?
#
loop_
_entity_poly.entity_id
_entity_poly.type
_entity_poly.pdbx_seq_one_letter_code
_entity_poly.pdbx_strand_id
1 'polypeptide(L)'
;MSEGNRKRRKALGLIPKREKCSARKTNGEPCGNYPIDGGLTCRIHGGAAPQVKRKAQERIALAQDDAASMLIRFMGDDNVPYPERRRIAEFLLTYENRNEVKLQLAKWEESLSEVFLDIDDDEIPVRLEPDADGVYAPEDPDARWEEMERRQPTGDPIKTPRARRTAAPRFADPDPPDYSRP
;
A
#
# COMPACT_ATOMS: atom_id res chain seq x y z
N MET A 1 -12.48 21.65 -12.93
CA MET A 1 -12.34 22.75 -11.95
C MET A 1 -12.16 24.06 -12.70
N SER A 2 -12.99 25.07 -12.45
CA SER A 2 -12.79 26.40 -13.06
C SER A 2 -11.53 27.07 -12.51
N GLU A 3 -10.88 27.89 -13.35
CA GLU A 3 -9.61 28.55 -13.00
C GLU A 3 -9.76 29.48 -11.79
N GLY A 4 -10.94 30.11 -11.63
CA GLY A 4 -11.26 30.95 -10.47
C GLY A 4 -11.30 30.19 -9.14
N ASN A 5 -11.78 28.94 -9.14
CA ASN A 5 -11.81 28.12 -7.92
C ASN A 5 -10.38 27.72 -7.51
N ARG A 6 -9.51 27.40 -8.47
CA ARG A 6 -8.10 27.10 -8.20
C ARG A 6 -7.36 28.28 -7.57
N LYS A 7 -7.54 29.50 -8.08
CA LYS A 7 -6.89 30.70 -7.53
C LYS A 7 -7.34 30.98 -6.08
N ARG A 8 -8.64 30.91 -5.79
CA ARG A 8 -9.18 31.06 -4.42
C ARG A 8 -8.58 30.03 -3.45
N ARG A 9 -8.59 28.75 -3.82
CA ARG A 9 -8.04 27.68 -2.97
C ARG A 9 -6.55 27.82 -2.72
N LYS A 10 -5.78 28.30 -3.71
CA LYS A 10 -4.35 28.61 -3.55
C LYS A 10 -4.12 29.78 -2.58
N ALA A 11 -4.92 30.85 -2.68
CA ALA A 11 -4.83 32.00 -1.78
C ALA A 11 -5.14 31.64 -0.32
N LEU A 12 -6.08 30.71 -0.11
CA LEU A 12 -6.43 30.19 1.21
C LEU A 12 -5.44 29.14 1.76
N GLY A 13 -4.38 28.79 1.03
CA GLY A 13 -3.40 27.78 1.46
C GLY A 13 -3.90 26.32 1.40
N LEU A 14 -5.09 26.07 0.85
CA LEU A 14 -5.67 24.72 0.73
C LEU A 14 -5.00 23.87 -0.36
N ILE A 15 -4.12 24.45 -1.18
CA ILE A 15 -3.34 23.73 -2.18
C ILE A 15 -1.88 23.74 -1.73
N PRO A 16 -1.29 22.58 -1.40
CA PRO A 16 0.10 22.53 -0.98
C PRO A 16 1.01 23.04 -2.09
N LYS A 17 2.01 23.84 -1.71
CA LYS A 17 3.03 24.33 -2.63
C LYS A 17 3.89 23.14 -3.03
N ARG A 18 3.94 22.82 -4.33
CA ARG A 18 4.79 21.74 -4.85
C ARG A 18 6.26 22.06 -4.54
N GLU A 19 6.95 21.09 -3.96
CA GLU A 19 8.39 21.19 -3.73
C GLU A 19 9.14 21.26 -5.08
N LYS A 20 10.28 21.94 -5.07
CA LYS A 20 11.16 22.02 -6.24
C LYS A 20 12.08 20.81 -6.26
N CYS A 21 12.63 20.53 -7.43
CA CYS A 21 13.65 19.50 -7.60
C CYS A 21 14.82 19.72 -6.63
N SER A 22 15.21 18.66 -5.94
CA SER A 22 16.32 18.65 -4.96
C SER A 22 17.70 18.82 -5.59
N ALA A 23 17.84 18.58 -6.90
CA ALA A 23 19.12 18.71 -7.59
C ALA A 23 19.57 20.18 -7.72
N ARG A 24 20.88 20.38 -7.86
CA ARG A 24 21.49 21.66 -8.20
C ARG A 24 21.93 21.67 -9.66
N LYS A 25 21.90 22.84 -10.27
CA LYS A 25 22.47 23.10 -11.60
C LYS A 25 24.00 23.14 -11.51
N THR A 26 24.67 23.06 -12.66
CA THR A 26 26.14 23.17 -12.76
C THR A 26 26.69 24.51 -12.25
N ASN A 27 25.89 25.57 -12.29
CA ASN A 27 26.25 26.89 -11.72
C ASN A 27 26.09 26.97 -10.18
N GLY A 28 25.73 25.87 -9.51
CA GLY A 28 25.54 25.81 -8.06
C GLY A 28 24.16 26.23 -7.56
N GLU A 29 23.31 26.80 -8.40
CA GLU A 29 21.95 27.20 -8.02
C GLU A 29 21.01 25.99 -7.87
N PRO A 30 19.97 26.07 -7.02
CA PRO A 30 18.94 25.03 -6.94
C PRO A 30 18.17 24.91 -8.26
N CYS A 31 17.74 23.69 -8.59
CA CYS A 31 16.91 23.47 -9.74
C CYS A 31 15.55 24.18 -9.57
N GLY A 32 15.16 24.99 -10.56
CA GLY A 32 13.86 25.66 -10.58
C GLY A 32 12.69 24.77 -11.01
N ASN A 33 12.97 23.59 -11.55
CA ASN A 33 11.98 22.69 -12.12
C ASN A 33 11.29 21.86 -11.04
N TYR A 34 10.06 21.43 -11.32
CA TYR A 34 9.31 20.51 -10.46
C TYR A 34 9.80 19.06 -10.62
N PRO A 35 9.82 18.29 -9.53
CA PRO A 35 10.12 16.86 -9.58
C PRO A 35 9.02 16.08 -10.32
N ILE A 36 9.32 14.84 -10.69
CA ILE A 36 8.29 13.90 -11.14
C ILE A 36 7.33 13.57 -9.97
N ASP A 37 6.11 13.16 -10.29
CA ASP A 37 5.14 12.74 -9.27
C ASP A 37 5.70 11.54 -8.47
N GLY A 38 5.65 11.61 -7.13
CA GLY A 38 6.26 10.62 -6.23
C GLY A 38 7.79 10.69 -6.12
N GLY A 39 8.46 11.57 -6.86
CA GLY A 39 9.91 11.71 -6.88
C GLY A 39 10.43 13.00 -6.24
N LEU A 40 11.76 13.09 -6.10
CA LEU A 40 12.47 14.27 -5.57
C LEU A 40 13.25 15.03 -6.66
N THR A 41 13.35 14.47 -7.87
CA THR A 41 14.12 15.04 -8.97
C THR A 41 13.26 15.26 -10.20
N CYS A 42 13.57 16.32 -10.95
CA CYS A 42 12.88 16.64 -12.20
C CYS A 42 13.35 15.74 -13.33
N ARG A 43 12.60 15.73 -14.43
CA ARG A 43 12.91 14.94 -15.64
C ARG A 43 14.32 15.20 -16.18
N ILE A 44 14.82 16.43 -16.07
CA ILE A 44 16.13 16.87 -16.58
C ILE A 44 17.27 16.38 -15.65
N HIS A 45 17.06 16.37 -14.33
CA HIS A 45 18.05 15.92 -13.34
C HIS A 45 17.87 14.44 -12.95
N GLY A 46 17.50 13.59 -13.91
CA GLY A 46 17.45 12.14 -13.72
C GLY A 46 16.10 11.57 -13.27
N GLY A 47 15.05 12.37 -13.16
CA GLY A 47 13.70 11.87 -12.88
C GLY A 47 13.15 10.94 -13.97
N ALA A 48 13.70 11.00 -15.19
CA ALA A 48 13.33 10.09 -16.27
C ALA A 48 13.90 8.66 -16.09
N ALA A 49 14.89 8.48 -15.23
CA ALA A 49 15.61 7.22 -15.09
C ALA A 49 14.69 6.11 -14.54
N PRO A 50 14.76 4.87 -15.07
CA PRO A 50 13.88 3.77 -14.66
C PRO A 50 13.87 3.51 -13.16
N GLN A 51 15.05 3.54 -12.53
CA GLN A 51 15.21 3.34 -11.09
C GLN A 51 14.56 4.44 -10.24
N VAL A 52 14.51 5.69 -10.76
CA VAL A 52 13.87 6.81 -10.07
C VAL A 52 12.36 6.73 -10.22
N LYS A 53 11.86 6.36 -11.40
CA LYS A 53 10.43 6.13 -11.63
C LYS A 53 9.89 5.00 -10.77
N ARG A 54 10.59 3.87 -10.70
CA ARG A 54 10.19 2.72 -9.86
C ARG A 54 10.09 3.12 -8.40
N LYS A 55 11.12 3.79 -7.86
CA LYS A 55 11.09 4.32 -6.48
C LYS A 55 9.98 5.35 -6.25
N ALA A 56 9.68 6.18 -7.25
CA ALA A 56 8.60 7.14 -7.15
C ALA A 56 7.22 6.45 -7.09
N GLN A 57 7.03 5.39 -7.88
CA GLN A 57 5.84 4.56 -7.83
C GLN A 57 5.71 3.83 -6.48
N GLU A 58 6.80 3.26 -5.97
CA GLU A 58 6.84 2.62 -4.64
C GLU A 58 6.39 3.61 -3.55
N ARG A 59 6.88 4.87 -3.57
CA ARG A 59 6.44 5.89 -2.61
C ARG A 59 4.98 6.27 -2.75
N ILE A 60 4.46 6.35 -3.97
CA ILE A 60 3.03 6.63 -4.20
C ILE A 60 2.19 5.51 -3.61
N ALA A 61 2.58 4.25 -3.84
CA ALA A 61 1.88 3.09 -3.31
C ALA A 61 1.87 3.10 -1.76
N LEU A 62 3.03 3.32 -1.14
CA LEU A 62 3.12 3.42 0.33
C LEU A 62 2.29 4.57 0.89
N ALA A 63 2.20 5.69 0.18
CA ALA A 63 1.39 6.84 0.60
C ALA A 63 -0.12 6.62 0.46
N GLN A 64 -0.58 5.59 -0.28
CA GLN A 64 -2.01 5.28 -0.40
C GLN A 64 -2.59 4.82 0.93
N ASP A 65 -1.87 3.98 1.67
CA ASP A 65 -2.30 3.48 2.97
C ASP A 65 -2.39 4.62 4.00
N ASP A 66 -1.38 5.51 4.01
CA ASP A 66 -1.39 6.71 4.85
C ASP A 66 -2.57 7.63 4.51
N ALA A 67 -2.87 7.78 3.22
CA ALA A 67 -4.01 8.58 2.76
C ALA A 67 -5.34 7.96 3.20
N ALA A 68 -5.52 6.65 3.08
CA ALA A 68 -6.71 5.96 3.55
C ALA A 68 -6.89 6.11 5.07
N SER A 69 -5.80 6.00 5.83
CA SER A 69 -5.81 6.22 7.29
C SER A 69 -6.27 7.64 7.65
N MET A 70 -5.77 8.66 6.94
CA MET A 70 -6.20 10.06 7.15
C MET A 70 -7.68 10.27 6.82
N LEU A 71 -8.19 9.64 5.75
CA LEU A 71 -9.61 9.73 5.39
C LEU A 71 -10.51 9.17 6.48
N ILE A 72 -10.15 8.03 7.07
CA ILE A 72 -10.89 7.43 8.19
C ILE A 72 -10.90 8.39 9.39
N ARG A 73 -9.78 9.06 9.69
CA ARG A 73 -9.74 10.08 10.76
C ARG A 73 -10.68 11.25 10.47
N PHE A 74 -10.74 11.74 9.24
CA PHE A 74 -11.66 12.82 8.87
C PHE A 74 -13.14 12.42 8.93
N MET A 75 -13.47 11.13 8.83
CA MET A 75 -14.84 10.66 9.05
C MET A 75 -15.27 10.76 10.51
N GLY A 76 -14.33 10.66 11.46
CA GLY A 76 -14.58 10.77 12.91
C GLY A 76 -14.45 12.17 13.49
N ASP A 77 -14.02 13.16 12.69
CA ASP A 77 -13.80 14.53 13.14
C ASP A 77 -15.08 15.38 12.98
N ASP A 78 -15.56 15.94 14.10
CA ASP A 78 -16.75 16.80 14.12
C ASP A 78 -16.51 18.15 13.45
N ASN A 79 -15.25 18.60 13.32
CA ASN A 79 -14.90 19.84 12.63
C ASN A 79 -15.07 19.74 11.11
N VAL A 80 -15.03 18.53 10.55
CA VAL A 80 -15.24 18.30 9.12
C VAL A 80 -16.74 18.34 8.84
N PRO A 81 -17.25 19.21 7.93
CA PRO A 81 -18.68 19.28 7.65
C PRO A 81 -19.26 17.92 7.23
N TYR A 82 -20.45 17.59 7.74
CA TYR A 82 -21.18 16.36 7.41
C TYR A 82 -21.17 15.95 5.92
N PRO A 83 -21.44 16.86 4.95
CA PRO A 83 -21.40 16.47 3.53
C PRO A 83 -20.02 15.99 3.06
N GLU A 84 -18.94 16.49 3.66
CA GLU A 84 -17.58 16.04 3.31
C GLU A 84 -17.29 14.66 3.91
N ARG A 85 -17.71 14.41 5.17
CA ARG A 85 -17.62 13.08 5.80
C ARG A 85 -18.37 12.01 4.99
N ARG A 86 -19.58 12.34 4.50
CA ARG A 86 -20.35 11.46 3.61
C ARG A 86 -19.59 11.13 2.32
N ARG A 87 -18.98 12.13 1.67
CA ARG A 87 -18.19 11.91 0.43
C ARG A 87 -16.98 11.02 0.67
N ILE A 88 -16.30 11.21 1.80
CA ILE A 88 -15.16 10.38 2.18
C ILE A 88 -15.60 8.92 2.38
N ALA A 89 -16.69 8.71 3.12
CA ALA A 89 -17.27 7.38 3.31
C ALA A 89 -17.66 6.71 1.98
N GLU A 90 -18.33 7.46 1.10
CA GLU A 90 -18.69 6.99 -0.24
C GLU A 90 -17.45 6.63 -1.06
N PHE A 91 -16.42 7.47 -1.06
CA PHE A 91 -15.16 7.22 -1.77
C PHE A 91 -14.47 5.93 -1.31
N LEU A 92 -14.41 5.68 0.01
CA LEU A 92 -13.81 4.47 0.56
C LEU A 92 -14.63 3.22 0.21
N LEU A 93 -15.96 3.27 0.35
CA LEU A 93 -16.83 2.12 0.07
C LEU A 93 -16.96 1.79 -1.43
N THR A 94 -16.89 2.79 -2.30
CA THR A 94 -16.96 2.56 -3.77
C THR A 94 -15.60 2.30 -4.42
N TYR A 95 -14.50 2.30 -3.65
CA TYR A 95 -13.16 2.04 -4.19
C TYR A 95 -13.03 0.61 -4.76
N GLU A 96 -13.68 -0.38 -4.14
CA GLU A 96 -13.64 -1.79 -4.59
C GLU A 96 -14.45 -2.05 -5.88
N ASN A 97 -15.39 -1.18 -6.22
CA ASN A 97 -16.41 -1.47 -7.24
C ASN A 97 -16.13 -0.81 -8.60
N ARG A 98 -14.95 -0.20 -8.80
CA ARG A 98 -14.55 0.45 -10.08
C ARG A 98 -13.60 -0.36 -10.95
N ASN A 99 -13.16 -1.52 -10.50
CA ASN A 99 -12.26 -2.39 -11.27
C ASN A 99 -13.05 -3.43 -12.08
N GLU A 100 -13.98 -2.99 -12.93
CA GLU A 100 -14.39 -3.83 -14.07
C GLU A 100 -13.22 -3.84 -15.07
N VAL A 101 -12.26 -4.74 -14.85
CA VAL A 101 -11.25 -5.04 -15.86
C VAL A 101 -11.94 -5.89 -16.92
N LYS A 102 -12.42 -5.23 -17.99
CA LYS A 102 -12.81 -5.94 -19.21
C LYS A 102 -11.56 -6.54 -19.84
N LEU A 103 -11.20 -7.74 -19.42
CA LEU A 103 -10.20 -8.55 -20.10
C LEU A 103 -10.80 -8.94 -21.46
N GLN A 104 -10.36 -8.27 -22.52
CA GLN A 104 -10.52 -8.83 -23.86
C GLN A 104 -9.56 -10.01 -23.93
N LEU A 105 -10.09 -11.23 -23.80
CA LEU A 105 -9.35 -12.46 -24.03
C LEU A 105 -8.73 -12.35 -25.42
N ALA A 106 -7.40 -12.46 -25.48
CA ALA A 106 -6.70 -12.34 -26.74
C ALA A 106 -6.89 -13.62 -27.55
N LYS A 107 -7.00 -13.44 -28.87
CA LYS A 107 -7.40 -14.39 -29.93
C LYS A 107 -6.78 -15.81 -29.88
N TRP A 108 -5.74 -16.03 -29.09
CA TRP A 108 -5.10 -17.35 -28.91
C TRP A 108 -5.93 -18.33 -28.06
N GLU A 109 -6.84 -17.86 -27.19
CA GLU A 109 -7.81 -18.75 -26.54
C GLU A 109 -8.88 -19.27 -27.53
N GLU A 110 -9.18 -18.53 -28.60
CA GLU A 110 -10.02 -18.97 -29.71
C GLU A 110 -9.32 -20.08 -30.53
N SER A 111 -7.99 -20.02 -30.64
CA SER A 111 -7.18 -21.06 -31.28
C SER A 111 -7.01 -22.32 -30.42
N LEU A 112 -7.06 -22.21 -29.09
CA LEU A 112 -6.99 -23.38 -28.21
C LEU A 112 -8.30 -24.19 -28.19
N SER A 113 -9.45 -23.56 -28.41
CA SER A 113 -10.71 -24.30 -28.60
C SER A 113 -10.74 -25.13 -29.88
N GLU A 114 -9.96 -24.76 -30.91
CA GLU A 114 -9.83 -25.55 -32.15
C GLU A 114 -8.75 -26.65 -32.06
N VAL A 115 -7.87 -26.60 -31.06
CA VAL A 115 -6.80 -27.59 -30.83
C VAL A 115 -7.13 -28.43 -29.59
N PHE A 116 -8.40 -28.76 -29.40
CA PHE A 116 -8.72 -29.99 -28.67
C PHE A 116 -8.56 -31.14 -29.67
N LEU A 117 -7.44 -31.85 -29.57
CA LEU A 117 -7.41 -33.23 -30.04
C LEU A 117 -8.47 -33.96 -29.22
N ASP A 118 -9.44 -34.59 -29.89
CA ASP A 118 -10.26 -35.63 -29.31
C ASP A 118 -9.28 -36.72 -28.83
N ILE A 119 -8.87 -36.60 -27.56
CA ILE A 119 -8.29 -37.73 -26.85
C ILE A 119 -9.49 -38.64 -26.67
N ASP A 120 -9.63 -39.62 -27.58
CA ASP A 120 -10.55 -40.72 -27.38
C ASP A 120 -10.35 -41.22 -25.94
N ASP A 121 -11.44 -41.33 -25.19
CA ASP A 121 -11.53 -41.94 -23.86
C ASP A 121 -11.20 -43.45 -23.94
N ASP A 122 -10.10 -43.82 -24.59
CA ASP A 122 -9.49 -45.11 -24.43
C ASP A 122 -8.97 -45.16 -23.00
N GLU A 123 -9.83 -45.72 -22.14
CA GLU A 123 -9.64 -46.04 -20.74
C GLU A 123 -8.15 -46.25 -20.45
N ILE A 124 -7.47 -45.23 -19.93
CA ILE A 124 -6.12 -45.40 -19.38
C ILE A 124 -6.31 -46.39 -18.24
N PRO A 125 -5.81 -47.63 -18.31
CA PRO A 125 -5.95 -48.55 -17.20
C PRO A 125 -5.02 -48.04 -16.11
N VAL A 126 -5.57 -47.26 -15.19
CA VAL A 126 -4.88 -46.89 -13.96
C VAL A 126 -4.74 -48.17 -13.16
N ARG A 127 -3.65 -48.89 -13.38
CA ARG A 127 -3.23 -49.98 -12.51
C ARG A 127 -2.78 -49.33 -11.20
N LEU A 128 -3.74 -49.13 -10.30
CA LEU A 128 -3.45 -48.95 -8.88
C LEU A 128 -2.79 -50.25 -8.45
N GLU A 129 -1.45 -50.28 -8.42
CA GLU A 129 -0.78 -51.28 -7.61
C GLU A 129 -1.29 -51.04 -6.18
N PRO A 130 -1.86 -52.04 -5.51
CA PRO A 130 -2.17 -51.89 -4.10
C PRO A 130 -0.83 -51.64 -3.43
N ASP A 131 -0.68 -50.45 -2.85
CA ASP A 131 0.48 -50.09 -2.07
C ASP A 131 0.68 -51.22 -1.05
N ALA A 132 1.67 -52.05 -1.32
CA ALA A 132 2.17 -52.98 -0.34
C ALA A 132 2.67 -52.09 0.80
N ASP A 133 2.07 -52.30 1.98
CA ASP A 133 2.61 -51.85 3.26
C ASP A 133 2.26 -50.40 3.65
N GLY A 134 0.99 -50.16 3.97
CA GLY A 134 0.59 -48.88 4.57
C GLY A 134 -0.75 -48.93 5.28
N VAL A 135 -0.80 -49.53 6.47
CA VAL A 135 -1.93 -49.35 7.39
C VAL A 135 -1.98 -47.86 7.76
N TYR A 136 -2.75 -47.06 7.03
CA TYR A 136 -3.13 -45.73 7.47
C TYR A 136 -4.21 -45.91 8.53
N ALA A 137 -3.79 -46.11 9.78
CA ALA A 137 -4.66 -45.87 10.91
C ALA A 137 -5.11 -44.40 10.79
N PRO A 138 -6.42 -44.09 10.80
CA PRO A 138 -6.86 -42.71 10.83
C PRO A 138 -6.29 -42.09 12.11
N GLU A 139 -5.31 -41.19 11.95
CA GLU A 139 -4.81 -40.39 13.05
C GLU A 139 -6.00 -39.61 13.60
N ASP A 140 -6.40 -39.92 14.83
CA ASP A 140 -7.42 -39.20 15.55
C ASP A 140 -7.02 -37.71 15.57
N PRO A 141 -7.75 -36.83 14.87
CA PRO A 141 -7.37 -35.43 14.79
C PRO A 141 -7.31 -34.79 16.18
N ASP A 142 -8.09 -35.29 17.15
CA ASP A 142 -8.15 -34.76 18.51
C ASP A 142 -6.88 -35.07 19.31
N ALA A 143 -6.23 -36.21 19.06
CA ALA A 143 -4.97 -36.57 19.70
C ALA A 143 -3.82 -35.61 19.32
N ARG A 144 -3.84 -35.08 18.09
CA ARG A 144 -2.83 -34.13 17.60
C ARG A 144 -2.94 -32.76 18.27
N TRP A 145 -4.15 -32.34 18.64
CA TRP A 145 -4.40 -31.08 19.34
C TRP A 145 -3.92 -31.13 20.79
N GLU A 146 -4.20 -32.22 21.51
CA GLU A 146 -3.73 -32.40 22.90
C GLU A 146 -2.20 -32.46 23.02
N GLU A 147 -1.52 -33.01 22.02
CA GLU A 147 -0.06 -33.05 22.00
C GLU A 147 0.56 -31.69 21.68
N MET A 148 -0.08 -30.87 20.83
CA MET A 148 0.33 -29.48 20.60
C MET A 148 0.17 -28.62 21.87
N GLU A 149 -0.91 -28.80 22.63
CA GLU A 149 -1.12 -28.06 23.89
C GLU A 149 -0.14 -28.47 24.98
N ARG A 150 0.19 -29.77 25.09
CA ARG A 150 1.24 -30.23 26.03
C ARG A 150 2.62 -29.70 25.70
N ARG A 151 2.88 -29.35 24.44
CA ARG A 151 4.17 -28.88 23.95
C ARG A 151 4.33 -27.36 24.01
N GLN A 152 3.36 -26.63 24.58
CA GLN A 152 3.55 -25.20 24.81
C GLN A 152 4.82 -25.00 25.66
N PRO A 153 5.83 -24.29 25.14
CA PRO A 153 7.00 -23.99 25.94
C PRO A 153 6.53 -23.11 27.09
N THR A 154 6.81 -23.52 28.32
CA THR A 154 6.83 -22.63 29.48
C THR A 154 7.98 -21.64 29.26
N GLY A 155 7.74 -20.69 28.37
CA GLY A 155 8.70 -19.68 27.97
C GLY A 155 8.90 -18.72 29.13
N ASP A 156 10.09 -18.75 29.72
CA ASP A 156 10.62 -17.62 30.46
C ASP A 156 10.38 -16.34 29.64
N PRO A 157 9.92 -15.24 30.26
CA PRO A 157 9.63 -14.01 29.54
C PRO A 157 10.89 -13.58 28.79
N ILE A 158 10.74 -13.36 27.49
CA ILE A 158 11.78 -12.86 26.60
C ILE A 158 12.44 -11.67 27.29
N LYS A 159 13.67 -11.85 27.76
CA LYS A 159 14.48 -10.76 28.31
C LYS A 159 14.79 -9.83 27.15
N THR A 160 13.96 -8.80 26.99
CA THR A 160 14.27 -7.71 26.08
C THR A 160 15.62 -7.12 26.49
N PRO A 161 16.55 -6.88 25.56
CA PRO A 161 17.77 -6.19 25.90
C PRO A 161 17.37 -4.84 26.49
N ARG A 162 17.79 -4.58 27.75
CA ARG A 162 17.61 -3.29 28.40
C ARG A 162 18.14 -2.23 27.43
N ALA A 163 17.22 -1.46 26.84
CA ALA A 163 17.58 -0.30 26.06
C ALA A 163 18.53 0.54 26.93
N ARG A 164 19.76 0.76 26.46
CA ARG A 164 20.61 1.78 27.04
C ARG A 164 19.79 3.05 26.98
N ARG A 165 19.42 3.59 28.14
CA ARG A 165 18.77 4.90 28.26
C ARG A 165 19.77 5.94 27.79
N THR A 166 19.91 6.12 26.49
CA THR A 166 20.42 7.38 25.96
C THR A 166 19.33 8.40 26.27
N ALA A 167 19.70 9.46 26.98
CA ALA A 167 18.77 10.52 27.33
C ALA A 167 18.08 11.01 26.05
N ALA A 168 16.75 10.88 26.00
CA ALA A 168 15.96 11.47 24.94
C ALA A 168 16.29 12.98 24.88
N PRO A 169 16.50 13.57 23.70
CA PRO A 169 16.59 15.01 23.61
C PRO A 169 15.29 15.59 24.17
N ARG A 170 15.40 16.46 25.17
CA ARG A 170 14.26 17.26 25.67
C ARG A 170 13.85 18.16 24.52
N PHE A 171 12.85 17.76 23.74
CA PHE A 171 12.14 18.69 22.88
C PHE A 171 11.46 19.68 23.84
N ALA A 172 11.93 20.93 23.83
CA ALA A 172 11.21 22.00 24.49
C ALA A 172 9.84 22.09 23.82
N ASP A 173 8.78 22.04 24.63
CA ASP A 173 7.44 22.32 24.13
C ASP A 173 7.45 23.72 23.50
N PRO A 174 6.92 23.89 22.28
CA PRO A 174 6.87 25.21 21.67
C PRO A 174 5.98 26.12 22.51
N ASP A 175 6.47 27.31 22.86
CA ASP A 175 5.71 28.30 23.60
C ASP A 175 4.37 28.58 22.89
N PRO A 176 3.26 28.71 23.64
CA PRO A 176 1.96 29.00 23.06
C PRO A 176 2.01 30.37 22.35
N PRO A 177 1.33 30.53 21.20
CA PRO A 177 1.34 31.78 20.46
C PRO A 177 0.77 32.93 21.30
N ASP A 178 1.55 33.99 21.46
CA ASP A 178 1.15 35.24 22.14
C ASP A 178 0.25 36.07 21.21
N TYR A 179 -1.04 36.09 21.53
CA TYR A 179 -2.06 36.86 20.81
C TYR A 179 -2.20 38.31 21.32
N SER A 180 -1.24 38.82 22.10
CA SER A 180 -1.37 40.12 22.79
C SER A 180 -0.78 41.31 22.02
N ARG A 181 -0.48 41.19 20.73
CA ARG A 181 -0.01 42.34 19.91
C ARG A 181 -1.08 42.79 18.89
N PRO A 182 -1.43 44.09 18.87
CA PRO A 182 -2.48 44.65 18.04
C PRO A 182 -2.12 44.70 16.54
#